data_AF-A0A348P2L7-F1
#
_entry.id   AF-A0A348P2L7-F1
#
_cell.length_a   1.000
_cell.length_b   1.000
_cell.length_c   1.000
_cell.angle_alpha   90.00
_cell.angle_beta   90.00
_cell.angle_gamma   90.00
#
_symmetry.space_group_name_H-M   'P 1'
#
loop_
_entity.id
_entity.type
_entity.pdbx_description
1 polymer ?
#
loop_
_entity_poly.entity_id
_entity_poly.type
_entity_poly.pdbx_seq_one_letter_code
_entity_poly.pdbx_strand_id
1 'polypeptide(L)'
;MPRNQFQRMVFAFLTVVITVHAYVFYSLYVVNGNTLMEVTGESSVLHAINAQGGVYMFAHMLPIWAVVLIEFAFAYTLEILVGSPLSFKMASRMFDPKKNHPMIFETVIISCTVLIMCPAMSFIAAWIYYPYYAGFNLLTLLANWLKLVCFNFPFAFFSQVFFIQPLVRWLFSKLFATDIKARNANAEEERPQDEQEVIADIFRRMDKIQEDLAHERRQRKRLAEKVNTTKG
;
A
#
# COMPACT_ATOMS: atom_id res chain seq x y z
N MET A 1 -9.46 11.54 -2.88
CA MET A 1 -9.46 10.06 -2.89
C MET A 1 -10.23 9.53 -4.10
N PRO A 2 -9.74 8.46 -4.75
CA PRO A 2 -10.41 7.80 -5.88
C PRO A 2 -11.75 7.18 -5.46
N ARG A 3 -12.85 7.48 -6.17
CA ARG A 3 -14.19 6.90 -5.93
C ARG A 3 -14.43 5.62 -6.71
N ASN A 4 -14.04 5.63 -7.99
CA ASN A 4 -14.34 4.54 -8.92
C ASN A 4 -13.21 3.51 -8.95
N GLN A 5 -13.54 2.26 -9.32
CA GLN A 5 -12.54 1.20 -9.53
C GLN A 5 -11.45 1.64 -10.52
N PHE A 6 -11.85 2.34 -11.59
CA PHE A 6 -10.90 2.93 -12.54
C PHE A 6 -9.96 3.95 -11.90
N GLN A 7 -10.47 4.89 -11.10
CA GLN A 7 -9.64 5.89 -10.42
C GLN A 7 -8.68 5.24 -9.41
N ARG A 8 -9.09 4.15 -8.74
CA ARG A 8 -8.23 3.37 -7.83
C ARG A 8 -7.12 2.66 -8.60
N MET A 9 -7.44 2.04 -9.74
CA MET A 9 -6.45 1.42 -10.61
C MET A 9 -5.44 2.43 -11.14
N VAL A 10 -5.88 3.61 -11.59
CA VAL A 10 -4.98 4.67 -12.06
C VAL A 10 -4.07 5.17 -10.93
N PHE A 11 -4.61 5.36 -9.73
CA PHE A 11 -3.82 5.78 -8.56
C PHE A 11 -2.77 4.73 -8.17
N ALA A 12 -3.17 3.44 -8.14
CA ALA A 12 -2.25 2.34 -7.87
C ALA A 12 -1.19 2.22 -8.97
N PHE A 13 -1.58 2.31 -10.24
CA PHE A 13 -0.67 2.29 -11.38
C PHE A 13 0.39 3.40 -11.30
N LEU A 14 -0.03 4.66 -11.08
CA LEU A 14 0.90 5.78 -10.93
C LEU A 14 1.87 5.56 -9.77
N THR A 15 1.37 5.05 -8.65
CA THR A 15 2.20 4.75 -7.48
C THR A 15 3.25 3.70 -7.83
N VAL A 16 2.86 2.57 -8.43
CA VAL A 16 3.76 1.47 -8.78
C VAL A 16 4.79 1.90 -9.83
N VAL A 17 4.40 2.68 -10.83
CA VAL A 17 5.34 3.21 -11.82
C VAL A 17 6.43 4.05 -11.14
N ILE A 18 6.03 4.99 -10.27
CA ILE A 18 6.98 5.88 -9.58
C ILE A 18 7.87 5.09 -8.63
N THR A 19 7.31 4.19 -7.82
CA THR A 19 8.06 3.40 -6.83
C THR A 19 9.07 2.48 -7.49
N VAL A 20 8.70 1.75 -8.55
CA VAL A 20 9.59 0.82 -9.25
C VAL A 20 10.76 1.57 -9.89
N HIS A 21 10.51 2.70 -10.56
CA HIS A 21 11.60 3.48 -11.17
C HIS A 21 12.54 4.06 -10.10
N ALA A 22 11.99 4.60 -9.02
CA ALA A 22 12.80 5.12 -7.90
C ALA A 22 13.65 4.01 -7.27
N TYR A 23 13.10 2.80 -7.15
CA TYR A 23 13.76 1.66 -6.55
C TYR A 23 14.85 1.06 -7.43
N VAL A 24 14.61 0.89 -8.73
CA VAL A 24 15.63 0.46 -9.69
C VAL A 24 16.78 1.47 -9.70
N PHE A 25 16.48 2.77 -9.70
CA PHE A 25 17.50 3.81 -9.59
C PHE A 25 18.30 3.69 -8.28
N TYR A 26 17.61 3.58 -7.15
CA TYR A 26 18.24 3.40 -5.84
C TYR A 26 19.16 2.17 -5.80
N SER A 27 18.67 1.02 -6.27
CA SER A 27 19.44 -0.22 -6.29
C SER A 27 20.68 -0.12 -7.17
N LEU A 28 20.55 0.40 -8.40
CA LEU A 28 21.65 0.46 -9.36
C LEU A 28 22.66 1.55 -9.05
N TYR A 29 22.22 2.76 -8.69
CA TYR A 29 23.10 3.90 -8.48
C TYR A 29 23.59 4.03 -7.04
N VAL A 30 22.73 3.80 -6.05
CA VAL A 30 23.07 4.06 -4.65
C VAL A 30 23.65 2.83 -3.96
N VAL A 31 23.02 1.67 -4.16
CA VAL A 31 23.46 0.43 -3.47
C VAL A 31 24.61 -0.25 -4.21
N ASN A 32 24.47 -0.44 -5.53
CA ASN A 32 25.44 -1.20 -6.32
C ASN A 32 26.37 -0.33 -7.17
N GLY A 33 26.14 0.98 -7.24
CA GLY A 33 26.82 1.87 -8.20
C GLY A 33 28.34 1.85 -8.06
N ASN A 34 28.86 1.99 -6.83
CA ASN A 34 30.29 1.96 -6.57
C ASN A 34 30.91 0.61 -6.94
N THR A 35 30.27 -0.50 -6.55
CA THR A 35 30.74 -1.84 -6.87
C THR A 35 30.76 -2.11 -8.37
N LEU A 36 29.74 -1.65 -9.10
CA LEU A 36 29.67 -1.77 -10.56
C LEU A 36 30.83 -1.00 -11.22
N MET A 37 31.04 0.25 -10.80
CA MET A 37 32.12 1.09 -11.32
C MET A 37 33.51 0.52 -11.02
N GLU A 38 33.74 -0.02 -9.82
CA GLU A 38 35.00 -0.64 -9.43
C GLU A 38 35.31 -1.92 -10.20
N VAL A 39 34.30 -2.78 -10.43
CA VAL A 39 34.47 -4.06 -11.14
C VAL A 39 34.71 -3.84 -12.63
N THR A 40 34.07 -2.85 -13.24
CA THR A 40 34.23 -2.57 -14.68
C THR A 40 35.30 -1.52 -15.00
N GLY A 41 35.80 -0.80 -13.99
CA GLY A 41 36.77 0.29 -14.16
C GLY A 41 36.18 1.56 -14.80
N GLU A 42 34.87 1.75 -14.73
CA GLU A 42 34.17 2.82 -15.43
C GLU A 42 33.85 4.01 -14.52
N SER A 43 33.79 5.21 -15.10
CA SER A 43 33.52 6.47 -14.37
C SER A 43 32.03 6.74 -14.13
N SER A 44 31.14 5.92 -14.69
CA SER A 44 29.69 6.08 -14.50
C SER A 44 28.96 4.75 -14.46
N VAL A 45 27.92 4.67 -13.62
CA VAL A 45 27.09 3.48 -13.42
C VAL A 45 26.46 2.99 -14.72
N LEU A 46 26.03 3.90 -15.60
CA LEU A 46 25.38 3.51 -16.85
C LEU A 46 26.35 2.83 -17.83
N HIS A 47 27.60 3.34 -17.91
CA HIS A 47 28.65 2.72 -18.71
C HIS A 47 29.12 1.41 -18.06
N ALA A 48 29.20 1.34 -16.73
CA ALA A 48 29.51 0.12 -16.00
C ALA A 48 28.49 -0.99 -16.28
N ILE A 49 27.19 -0.70 -16.21
CA ILE A 49 26.14 -1.67 -16.53
C ILE A 49 26.22 -2.12 -18.00
N ASN A 50 26.47 -1.19 -18.91
CA ASN A 50 26.63 -1.52 -20.33
C ASN A 50 27.87 -2.40 -20.59
N ALA A 51 29.00 -2.10 -19.92
CA ALA A 51 30.23 -2.86 -20.01
C ALA A 51 30.10 -4.27 -19.39
N GLN A 52 29.31 -4.41 -18.32
CA GLN A 52 29.01 -5.70 -17.69
C GLN A 52 28.01 -6.55 -18.50
N GLY A 53 27.34 -5.96 -19.51
CA GLY A 53 26.34 -6.64 -20.34
C GLY A 53 24.92 -6.61 -19.77
N GLY A 54 24.65 -5.77 -18.76
CA GLY A 54 23.35 -5.63 -18.12
C GLY A 54 23.37 -5.94 -16.62
N VAL A 55 22.18 -6.11 -16.06
CA VAL A 55 21.96 -6.45 -14.66
C VAL A 55 21.67 -7.95 -14.58
N TYR A 56 22.36 -8.62 -13.65
CA TYR A 56 22.18 -10.06 -13.44
C TYR A 56 20.79 -10.35 -12.88
N MET A 57 19.97 -11.09 -13.63
CA MET A 57 18.60 -11.44 -13.27
C MET A 57 18.23 -12.79 -13.91
N PHE A 58 17.62 -13.71 -13.15
CA PHE A 58 17.27 -15.05 -13.63
C PHE A 58 18.45 -15.82 -14.26
N ALA A 59 19.63 -15.74 -13.63
CA ALA A 59 20.86 -16.34 -14.14
C ALA A 59 21.38 -15.82 -15.49
N HIS A 60 20.79 -14.74 -16.03
CA HIS A 60 21.21 -14.08 -17.27
C HIS A 60 21.47 -12.59 -17.04
N MET A 61 22.25 -11.96 -17.92
CA MET A 61 22.41 -10.50 -17.91
C MET A 61 21.29 -9.88 -18.76
N LEU A 62 20.47 -9.03 -18.15
CA LEU A 62 19.34 -8.38 -18.80
C LEU A 62 19.54 -6.86 -18.86
N PRO A 63 19.04 -6.19 -19.91
CA PRO A 63 19.08 -4.74 -19.98
C PRO A 63 18.18 -4.11 -18.90
N ILE A 64 18.49 -2.87 -18.51
CA ILE A 64 17.79 -2.14 -17.44
C ILE A 64 16.27 -2.07 -17.71
N TRP A 65 15.85 -1.88 -18.97
CA TRP A 65 14.41 -1.84 -19.30
C TRP A 65 13.70 -3.15 -18.97
N ALA A 66 14.36 -4.30 -19.12
CA ALA A 66 13.76 -5.60 -18.89
C ALA A 66 13.60 -5.84 -17.38
N VAL A 67 14.61 -5.44 -16.60
CA VAL A 67 14.55 -5.44 -15.13
C VAL A 67 13.37 -4.60 -14.65
N VAL A 68 13.21 -3.37 -15.16
CA VAL A 68 12.09 -2.48 -14.79
C VAL A 68 10.74 -3.13 -15.09
N LEU A 69 10.58 -3.74 -16.26
CA LEU A 69 9.33 -4.42 -16.64
C LEU A 69 9.02 -5.63 -15.76
N ILE A 70 10.04 -6.44 -15.45
CA ILE A 70 9.91 -7.61 -14.58
C ILE A 70 9.54 -7.18 -13.16
N GLU A 71 10.28 -6.24 -12.57
CA GLU A 71 10.00 -5.72 -11.23
C GLU A 71 8.62 -5.07 -11.16
N PHE A 72 8.21 -4.33 -12.20
CA PHE A 72 6.87 -3.78 -12.30
C PHE A 72 5.79 -4.88 -12.29
N ALA A 73 5.96 -5.93 -13.08
CA ALA A 73 4.99 -7.03 -13.14
C ALA A 73 4.83 -7.73 -11.78
N PHE A 74 5.95 -8.03 -11.09
CA PHE A 74 5.92 -8.64 -9.76
C PHE A 74 5.36 -7.70 -8.70
N ALA A 75 5.78 -6.43 -8.68
CA ALA A 75 5.30 -5.44 -7.73
C ALA A 75 3.79 -5.21 -7.88
N TYR A 76 3.30 -5.06 -9.10
CA TYR A 76 1.88 -4.87 -9.38
C TYR A 76 1.05 -6.10 -9.01
N THR A 77 1.54 -7.30 -9.32
CA THR A 77 0.88 -8.54 -8.94
C THR A 77 0.80 -8.69 -7.42
N LEU A 78 1.90 -8.42 -6.70
CA LEU A 78 1.92 -8.45 -5.23
C LEU A 78 1.03 -7.37 -4.60
N GLU A 79 0.96 -6.18 -5.19
CA GLU A 79 0.09 -5.09 -4.73
C GLU A 79 -1.39 -5.52 -4.75
N ILE A 80 -1.81 -6.19 -5.83
CA ILE A 80 -3.18 -6.65 -5.98
C ILE A 80 -3.47 -7.83 -5.04
N LEU A 81 -2.56 -8.83 -4.98
CA LEU A 81 -2.79 -10.07 -4.24
C LEU A 81 -2.60 -9.92 -2.72
N VAL A 82 -1.61 -9.14 -2.30
CA VAL A 82 -1.17 -9.05 -0.89
C VAL A 82 -1.37 -7.64 -0.36
N GLY A 83 -0.90 -6.62 -1.09
CA GLY A 83 -0.95 -5.22 -0.68
C GLY A 83 -2.37 -4.78 -0.31
N SER A 84 -3.30 -4.91 -1.26
CA SER A 84 -4.70 -4.47 -1.11
C SER A 84 -5.49 -5.18 0.00
N PRO A 85 -5.56 -6.52 0.07
CA PRO A 85 -6.36 -7.20 1.10
C PRO A 85 -5.70 -7.24 2.48
N LEU A 86 -4.37 -7.37 2.57
CA LEU A 86 -3.68 -7.59 3.84
C LEU A 86 -3.45 -6.28 4.60
N SER A 87 -3.10 -5.19 3.90
CA SER A 87 -2.92 -3.87 4.53
C SER A 87 -4.21 -3.36 5.15
N PHE A 88 -5.34 -3.51 4.45
CA PHE A 88 -6.65 -3.10 4.95
C PHE A 88 -7.04 -3.90 6.19
N LYS A 89 -6.83 -5.22 6.18
CA LYS A 89 -7.12 -6.11 7.31
C LYS A 89 -6.25 -5.82 8.53
N MET A 90 -5.00 -5.44 8.34
CA MET A 90 -4.10 -5.07 9.44
C MET A 90 -4.44 -3.68 9.99
N ALA A 91 -4.66 -2.69 9.12
CA ALA A 91 -5.02 -1.35 9.53
C ALA A 91 -6.36 -1.31 10.29
N SER A 92 -7.37 -2.06 9.83
CA SER A 92 -8.66 -2.17 10.52
C SER A 92 -8.59 -2.87 11.87
N ARG A 93 -7.53 -3.66 12.13
CA ARG A 93 -7.28 -4.29 13.44
C ARG A 93 -6.55 -3.35 14.39
N MET A 94 -5.67 -2.50 13.87
CA MET A 94 -4.87 -1.56 14.67
C MET A 94 -5.63 -0.27 15.00
N PHE A 95 -6.54 0.18 14.12
CA PHE A 95 -7.31 1.40 14.32
C PHE A 95 -8.78 1.20 13.95
N ASP A 96 -9.67 1.70 14.80
CA ASP A 96 -11.08 1.80 14.48
C ASP A 96 -11.29 2.90 13.42
N PRO A 97 -11.83 2.57 12.22
CA PRO A 97 -12.07 3.55 11.16
C PRO A 97 -13.11 4.61 11.55
N LYS A 98 -13.88 4.36 12.62
CA LYS A 98 -14.99 5.20 13.08
C LYS A 98 -14.59 6.26 14.11
N LYS A 99 -13.43 6.13 14.75
CA LYS A 99 -12.98 7.05 15.83
C LYS A 99 -11.81 7.96 15.44
N ASN A 100 -11.09 7.63 14.36
CA ASN A 100 -9.85 8.33 14.00
C ASN A 100 -10.01 9.16 12.73
N HIS A 101 -9.29 10.29 12.65
CA HIS A 101 -9.30 11.15 11.48
C HIS A 101 -8.86 10.37 10.23
N PRO A 102 -9.58 10.47 9.10
CA PRO A 102 -9.36 9.63 7.91
C PRO A 102 -7.92 9.70 7.35
N MET A 103 -7.25 10.84 7.54
CA MET A 103 -5.84 11.01 7.17
C MET A 103 -4.87 10.11 7.95
N ILE A 104 -5.13 9.84 9.24
CA ILE A 104 -4.28 8.97 10.06
C ILE A 104 -4.45 7.51 9.61
N PHE A 105 -5.70 7.12 9.33
CA PHE A 105 -6.01 5.77 8.87
C PHE A 105 -5.35 5.44 7.53
N GLU A 106 -5.35 6.39 6.59
CA GLU A 106 -4.64 6.25 5.31
C GLU A 106 -3.13 6.03 5.49
N THR A 107 -2.48 6.84 6.33
CA THR A 107 -1.04 6.73 6.58
C THR A 107 -0.68 5.38 7.21
N VAL A 108 -1.52 4.86 8.11
CA VAL A 108 -1.33 3.54 8.73
C VAL A 108 -1.48 2.43 7.72
N ILE A 109 -2.51 2.44 6.87
CA ILE A 109 -2.67 1.46 5.78
C ILE A 109 -1.41 1.40 4.94
N ILE A 110 -0.87 2.56 4.56
CA ILE A 110 0.27 2.61 3.66
C ILE A 110 1.55 2.14 4.36
N SER A 111 1.71 2.50 5.63
CA SER A 111 2.84 2.04 6.46
C SER A 111 2.81 0.52 6.62
N CYS A 112 1.63 -0.07 6.90
CA CYS A 112 1.42 -1.51 6.93
C CYS A 112 1.67 -2.15 5.55
N THR A 113 1.27 -1.50 4.47
CA THR A 113 1.51 -1.99 3.10
C THR A 113 3.00 -2.10 2.83
N VAL A 114 3.79 -1.05 3.12
CA VAL A 114 5.24 -1.08 2.92
C VAL A 114 5.91 -2.14 3.81
N LEU A 115 5.49 -2.26 5.06
CA LEU A 115 5.99 -3.28 6.00
C LEU A 115 5.80 -4.72 5.54
N ILE A 116 4.77 -4.98 4.74
CA ILE A 116 4.44 -6.33 4.25
C ILE A 116 5.04 -6.55 2.86
N MET A 117 4.88 -5.57 1.98
CA MET A 117 5.30 -5.68 0.59
C MET A 117 6.81 -5.63 0.44
N CYS A 118 7.52 -4.85 1.25
CA CYS A 118 8.98 -4.78 1.14
C CYS A 118 9.64 -6.14 1.48
N PRO A 119 9.29 -6.83 2.58
CA PRO A 119 9.78 -8.20 2.82
C PRO A 119 9.38 -9.20 1.74
N ALA A 120 8.14 -9.14 1.26
CA ALA A 120 7.64 -10.06 0.23
C ALA A 120 8.34 -9.86 -1.12
N MET A 121 8.46 -8.61 -1.58
CA MET A 121 9.16 -8.27 -2.83
C MET A 121 10.65 -8.55 -2.72
N SER A 122 11.28 -8.20 -1.58
CA SER A 122 12.70 -8.51 -1.34
C SER A 122 12.96 -10.01 -1.30
N PHE A 123 11.99 -10.82 -0.88
CA PHE A 123 12.11 -12.26 -0.93
C PHE A 123 12.10 -12.78 -2.37
N ILE A 124 11.18 -12.29 -3.21
CA ILE A 124 11.19 -12.60 -4.64
C ILE A 124 12.50 -12.14 -5.28
N ALA A 125 12.96 -10.93 -4.97
CA ALA A 125 14.24 -10.40 -5.45
C ALA A 125 15.43 -11.27 -5.02
N ALA A 126 15.43 -11.79 -3.78
CA ALA A 126 16.49 -12.68 -3.31
C ALA A 126 16.60 -13.97 -4.13
N TRP A 127 15.49 -14.47 -4.70
CA TRP A 127 15.49 -15.57 -5.65
C TRP A 127 15.95 -15.13 -7.04
N ILE A 128 15.39 -14.04 -7.55
CA ILE A 128 15.65 -13.57 -8.93
C ILE A 128 17.11 -13.14 -9.12
N TYR A 129 17.69 -12.48 -8.12
CA TYR A 129 19.08 -11.98 -8.12
C TYR A 129 20.07 -12.96 -7.49
N TYR A 130 19.64 -14.18 -7.13
CA TYR A 130 20.53 -15.15 -6.49
C TYR A 130 21.71 -15.53 -7.40
N PRO A 131 22.96 -15.49 -6.94
CA PRO A 131 24.14 -15.84 -7.74
C PRO A 131 24.22 -17.35 -7.98
N TYR A 132 23.43 -17.87 -8.93
CA TYR A 132 23.35 -19.30 -9.25
C TYR A 132 24.67 -19.89 -9.77
N TYR A 133 25.58 -19.05 -10.25
CA TYR A 133 26.92 -19.45 -10.68
C TYR A 133 27.83 -19.92 -9.52
N ALA A 134 27.53 -19.55 -8.27
CA ALA A 134 28.33 -19.90 -7.10
C ALA A 134 27.81 -21.14 -6.34
N GLY A 135 26.75 -21.80 -6.84
CA GLY A 135 26.07 -22.91 -6.17
C GLY A 135 24.91 -22.46 -5.28
N PHE A 136 23.94 -23.36 -5.07
CA PHE A 136 22.73 -23.08 -4.31
C PHE A 136 22.94 -23.38 -2.81
N ASN A 137 22.74 -22.35 -1.98
CA ASN A 137 22.76 -22.49 -0.52
C ASN A 137 21.60 -21.68 0.08
N LEU A 138 20.76 -22.35 0.87
CA LEU A 138 19.58 -21.75 1.49
C LEU A 138 19.95 -20.65 2.49
N LEU A 139 21.07 -20.79 3.22
CA LEU A 139 21.54 -19.76 4.16
C LEU A 139 21.96 -18.49 3.42
N THR A 140 22.64 -18.62 2.28
CA THR A 140 23.02 -17.47 1.44
C THR A 140 21.78 -16.77 0.88
N LEU A 141 20.75 -17.52 0.49
CA LEU A 141 19.48 -16.94 0.03
C LEU A 141 18.78 -16.16 1.15
N LEU A 142 18.71 -16.73 2.36
CA LEU A 142 18.13 -16.03 3.53
C LEU A 142 18.95 -14.81 3.94
N ALA A 143 20.28 -14.89 3.88
CA ALA A 143 21.16 -13.75 4.14
C ALA A 143 20.96 -12.63 3.12
N ASN A 144 20.87 -12.97 1.82
CA ASN A 144 20.58 -12.01 0.75
C ASN A 144 19.20 -11.39 0.91
N TRP A 145 18.19 -12.18 1.28
CA TRP A 145 16.86 -11.67 1.58
C TRP A 145 16.89 -10.67 2.73
N LEU A 146 17.48 -11.02 3.87
CA LEU A 146 17.56 -10.12 5.02
C LEU A 146 18.35 -8.85 4.68
N LYS A 147 19.47 -9.00 3.95
CA LYS A 147 20.26 -7.88 3.43
C LYS A 147 19.40 -6.95 2.59
N LEU A 148 18.69 -7.49 1.59
CA LEU A 148 17.77 -6.73 0.74
C LEU A 148 16.72 -6.00 1.58
N VAL A 149 16.05 -6.69 2.51
CA VAL A 149 15.08 -6.05 3.40
C VAL A 149 15.70 -4.89 4.17
N CYS A 150 16.89 -5.05 4.75
CA CYS A 150 17.56 -4.00 5.51
C CYS A 150 17.94 -2.77 4.69
N PHE A 151 18.38 -2.93 3.44
CA PHE A 151 18.69 -1.80 2.55
C PHE A 151 17.43 -1.14 1.99
N ASN A 152 16.47 -1.95 1.58
CA ASN A 152 15.32 -1.52 0.80
C ASN A 152 14.18 -0.98 1.67
N PHE A 153 14.01 -1.53 2.88
CA PHE A 153 12.91 -1.15 3.77
C PHE A 153 12.96 0.32 4.21
N PRO A 154 14.09 0.86 4.72
CA PRO A 154 14.14 2.26 5.15
C PRO A 154 13.88 3.20 3.96
N PHE A 155 14.54 2.95 2.83
CA PHE A 155 14.34 3.75 1.63
C PHE A 155 12.88 3.73 1.15
N ALA A 156 12.28 2.54 1.06
CA ALA A 156 10.89 2.38 0.63
C ALA A 156 9.92 3.08 1.60
N PHE A 157 10.11 2.92 2.91
CA PHE A 157 9.22 3.52 3.91
C PHE A 157 9.27 5.05 3.87
N PHE A 158 10.46 5.64 3.93
CA PHE A 158 10.61 7.10 3.94
C PHE A 158 10.23 7.72 2.59
N SER A 159 10.65 7.12 1.47
CA SER A 159 10.27 7.63 0.14
C SER A 159 8.75 7.55 -0.08
N GLN A 160 8.11 6.46 0.35
CA GLN A 160 6.66 6.27 0.19
C GLN A 160 5.85 7.30 0.99
N VAL A 161 6.20 7.52 2.26
CA VAL A 161 5.43 8.42 3.14
C VAL A 161 5.68 9.89 2.81
N PHE A 162 6.92 10.29 2.58
CA PHE A 162 7.29 11.71 2.47
C PHE A 162 7.27 12.26 1.05
N PHE A 163 7.50 11.44 0.03
CA PHE A 163 7.70 11.92 -1.35
C PHE A 163 6.66 11.37 -2.32
N ILE A 164 6.57 10.04 -2.42
CA ILE A 164 5.76 9.38 -3.44
C ILE A 164 4.27 9.63 -3.19
N GLN A 165 3.79 9.50 -1.95
CA GLN A 165 2.40 9.76 -1.65
C GLN A 165 1.94 11.20 -1.95
N PRO A 166 2.62 12.26 -1.46
CA PRO A 166 2.29 13.62 -1.84
C PRO A 166 2.32 13.85 -3.35
N LEU A 167 3.33 13.31 -4.03
CA LEU A 167 3.48 13.44 -5.48
C LEU A 167 2.34 12.76 -6.26
N VAL A 168 1.98 11.53 -5.91
CA VAL A 168 0.88 10.81 -6.55
C VAL A 168 -0.46 11.52 -6.30
N ARG A 169 -0.69 12.02 -5.08
CA ARG A 169 -1.89 12.80 -4.76
C ARG A 169 -1.96 14.08 -5.59
N TRP A 170 -0.82 14.76 -5.76
CA TRP A 170 -0.73 15.96 -6.60
C TRP A 170 -0.99 15.65 -8.09
N LEU A 171 -0.35 14.63 -8.64
CA LEU A 171 -0.56 14.17 -10.03
C LEU A 171 -2.00 13.76 -10.27
N PHE A 172 -2.58 12.96 -9.37
CA PHE A 172 -3.97 12.53 -9.45
C PHE A 172 -4.92 13.74 -9.40
N SER A 173 -4.66 14.70 -8.52
CA SER A 173 -5.48 15.92 -8.42
C SER A 173 -5.40 16.76 -9.69
N LYS A 174 -4.26 16.76 -10.38
CA LYS A 174 -4.09 17.45 -11.68
C LYS A 174 -4.82 16.72 -12.81
N LEU A 175 -4.73 15.38 -12.86
CA LEU A 175 -5.39 14.56 -13.88
C LEU A 175 -6.91 14.58 -13.76
N PHE A 176 -7.43 14.61 -12.53
CA PHE A 176 -8.88 14.64 -12.25
C PHE A 176 -9.35 16.01 -11.74
N ALA A 177 -8.63 17.09 -12.05
CA ALA A 177 -8.92 18.44 -11.55
C ALA A 177 -10.35 18.89 -11.88
N THR A 178 -10.83 18.57 -13.08
CA THR A 178 -12.18 18.92 -13.54
C THR A 178 -13.26 18.13 -12.78
N ASP A 179 -13.03 16.83 -12.53
CA ASP A 179 -13.93 15.96 -11.75
C ASP A 179 -14.00 16.41 -10.28
N ILE A 180 -12.86 16.83 -9.70
CA ILE A 180 -12.78 17.36 -8.33
C ILE A 180 -13.47 18.72 -8.23
N LYS A 181 -13.30 19.62 -9.20
CA LYS A 181 -13.99 20.91 -9.23
C LYS A 181 -15.51 20.76 -9.36
N ALA A 182 -15.98 19.89 -10.25
CA ALA A 182 -17.40 19.57 -10.39
C ALA A 182 -17.97 18.97 -9.08
N ARG A 183 -17.19 18.15 -8.37
CA ARG A 183 -17.56 17.63 -7.05
C ARG A 183 -17.64 18.69 -5.96
N ASN A 184 -16.68 19.61 -5.89
CA ASN A 184 -16.69 20.65 -4.87
C ASN A 184 -17.89 21.58 -5.08
N ALA A 185 -18.24 21.89 -6.33
CA ALA A 185 -19.45 22.64 -6.66
C ALA A 185 -20.73 21.90 -6.23
N ASN A 186 -20.87 20.62 -6.59
CA ASN A 186 -22.04 19.82 -6.21
C ASN A 186 -22.13 19.56 -4.68
N ALA A 187 -21.01 19.46 -3.97
CA ALA A 187 -20.96 19.29 -2.52
C ALA A 187 -21.18 20.62 -1.75
N GLU A 188 -21.06 21.76 -2.43
CA GLU A 188 -21.50 23.06 -1.94
C GLU A 188 -23.03 23.20 -2.09
N GLU A 189 -23.61 22.63 -3.15
CA GLU A 189 -25.07 22.54 -3.35
C GLU A 189 -25.76 21.51 -2.43
N GLU A 190 -25.12 20.38 -2.11
CA GLU A 190 -25.69 19.34 -1.23
C GLU A 190 -25.42 19.55 0.28
N ARG A 191 -24.68 20.58 0.69
CA ARG A 191 -24.46 20.87 2.12
C ARG A 191 -25.77 21.38 2.73
N PRO A 192 -26.38 20.67 3.71
CA PRO A 192 -27.49 21.25 4.48
C PRO A 192 -26.96 22.53 5.13
N GLN A 193 -27.65 23.66 4.90
CA GLN A 193 -27.19 24.97 5.37
C GLN A 193 -27.13 25.08 6.90
N ASP A 194 -27.80 24.17 7.63
CA ASP A 194 -27.81 24.19 9.09
C ASP A 194 -27.23 22.89 9.66
N GLU A 195 -26.01 23.00 10.19
CA GLU A 195 -25.31 21.97 10.99
C GLU A 195 -26.20 21.41 12.13
N GLN A 196 -27.19 22.20 12.57
CA GLN A 196 -28.22 21.85 13.54
C GLN A 196 -29.17 20.75 13.06
N GLU A 197 -29.50 20.67 11.77
CA GLU A 197 -30.43 19.68 11.22
C GLU A 197 -29.79 18.29 11.17
N VAL A 198 -28.49 18.22 10.86
CA VAL A 198 -27.70 16.97 10.89
C VAL A 198 -27.56 16.47 12.32
N ILE A 199 -27.30 17.36 13.28
CA ILE A 199 -27.24 17.01 14.71
C ILE A 199 -28.62 16.51 15.19
N ALA A 200 -29.71 17.17 14.79
CA ALA A 200 -31.07 16.76 15.14
C ALA A 200 -31.45 15.39 14.58
N ASP A 201 -31.06 15.05 13.33
CA ASP A 201 -31.33 13.72 12.75
C ASP A 201 -30.53 12.62 13.46
N ILE A 202 -29.28 12.91 13.87
CA ILE A 202 -28.46 11.97 14.64
C ILE A 202 -29.10 11.68 16.00
N PHE A 203 -29.53 12.71 16.73
CA PHE A 203 -30.22 12.54 18.02
C PHE A 203 -31.52 11.73 17.87
N ARG A 204 -32.32 12.03 16.84
CA ARG A 204 -33.58 11.32 16.58
C ARG A 204 -33.36 9.85 16.26
N ARG A 205 -32.29 9.50 15.53
CA ARG A 205 -31.92 8.09 15.26
C ARG A 205 -31.41 7.39 16.52
N MET A 206 -30.66 8.07 17.38
CA MET A 206 -30.18 7.52 18.64
C MET A 206 -31.34 7.17 19.57
N ASP A 207 -32.32 8.06 19.72
CA ASP A 207 -33.52 7.81 20.54
C ASP A 207 -34.29 6.58 20.04
N LYS A 208 -34.47 6.46 18.73
CA LYS A 208 -35.17 5.33 18.11
C LYS A 208 -34.47 3.99 18.38
N ILE A 209 -33.14 3.96 18.26
CA ILE A 209 -32.35 2.75 18.57
C ILE A 209 -32.46 2.39 20.06
N GLN A 210 -32.49 3.38 20.94
CA GLN A 210 -32.61 3.17 22.37
C GLN A 210 -33.99 2.62 22.76
N GLU A 211 -35.06 3.09 22.11
CA GLU A 211 -36.42 2.55 22.25
C GLU A 211 -36.52 1.10 21.77
N ASP A 212 -35.96 0.80 20.58
CA ASP A 212 -35.95 -0.55 20.01
C ASP A 212 -35.21 -1.54 20.93
N LEU A 213 -34.04 -1.16 21.45
CA LEU A 213 -33.29 -1.96 22.42
C LEU A 213 -34.06 -2.17 23.74
N ALA A 214 -34.78 -1.16 24.22
CA ALA A 214 -35.61 -1.27 25.42
C ALA A 214 -36.83 -2.18 25.19
N HIS A 215 -37.39 -2.18 23.98
CA HIS A 215 -38.45 -3.10 23.59
C HIS A 215 -37.93 -4.55 23.51
N GLU A 216 -36.78 -4.76 22.87
CA GLU A 216 -36.16 -6.08 22.76
C GLU A 216 -35.80 -6.68 24.13
N ARG A 217 -35.25 -5.87 25.05
CA ARG A 217 -34.98 -6.30 26.44
C ARG A 217 -36.27 -6.72 27.16
N ARG A 218 -37.38 -6.00 26.97
CA ARG A 218 -38.68 -6.35 27.56
C ARG A 218 -39.23 -7.66 27.00
N GLN A 219 -39.10 -7.88 25.69
CA GLN A 219 -39.49 -9.15 25.07
C GLN A 219 -38.64 -10.33 25.58
N ARG A 220 -37.31 -10.16 25.67
CA ARG A 220 -36.42 -11.19 26.22
C ARG A 220 -36.75 -11.56 27.66
N LYS A 221 -37.08 -10.58 28.52
CA LYS A 221 -37.53 -10.85 29.90
C LYS A 221 -38.83 -11.67 29.95
N ARG A 222 -39.83 -11.30 29.14
CA ARG A 222 -41.10 -12.04 29.04
C ARG A 222 -40.90 -13.47 28.50
N LEU A 223 -39.98 -13.67 27.55
CA LEU A 223 -39.63 -15.00 27.08
C LEU A 223 -38.96 -15.83 28.18
N ALA A 224 -38.03 -15.25 28.94
CA ALA A 224 -37.35 -15.93 30.04
C ALA A 224 -38.34 -16.36 31.15
N GLU A 225 -39.31 -15.51 31.50
CA GLU A 225 -40.37 -15.85 32.46
C GLU A 225 -41.27 -16.99 31.97
N LYS A 226 -41.65 -16.99 30.68
CA LYS A 226 -42.41 -18.10 30.06
C LYS A 226 -41.64 -19.42 30.05
N VAL A 227 -40.34 -19.38 29.74
CA VAL A 227 -39.49 -20.58 29.76
C VAL A 227 -39.35 -21.14 31.18
N ASN A 228 -39.23 -20.29 32.19
CA ASN A 228 -39.14 -20.73 33.59
C ASN A 228 -40.46 -21.30 34.13
N THR A 229 -41.61 -20.78 33.70
CA THR A 229 -42.94 -21.27 34.12
C THR A 229 -43.38 -22.55 33.41
N THR A 230 -42.76 -22.92 32.27
CA THR A 230 -43.08 -24.18 31.56
C THR A 230 -42.21 -25.35 32.03
N LYS A 231 -41.16 -25.10 32.83
CA LYS A 231 -40.22 -26.11 33.33
C LYS A 231 -40.47 -26.53 34.80
N GLY A 232 -41.45 -25.94 35.47
CA GLY A 232 -41.92 -26.34 36.80
C GLY A 232 -43.31 -26.94 36.71
#